data_AF-A0A961MH43-F1
#
_entry.id   AF-A0A961MH43-F1
#
_cell.length_a   1.000
_cell.length_b   1.000
_cell.length_c   1.000
_cell.angle_alpha   90.00
_cell.angle_beta   90.00
_cell.angle_gamma   90.00
#
_symmetry.space_group_name_H-M   'P 1'
#
loop_
_entity.id
_entity.type
_entity.pdbx_description
1 polymer ?
#
loop_
_entity_poly.entity_id
_entity_poly.type
_entity_poly.pdbx_seq_one_letter_code
_entity_poly.pdbx_strand_id
1 'polypeptide(L)'
;MTTDEIFKALGLDASQVTGGTLAVHSPVDGATLATLRETPAAEMPAVIARAQAAFRAWREVPAPRRGELVRLLGEELRASKDALGALVTLEAGKITSEGLGEVQEMIDIC
;
A
#
# COMPACT_ATOMS: atom_id res chain seq x y z
N MET A 1 -2.98 17.13 5.67
CA MET A 1 -2.34 16.17 6.58
C MET A 1 -0.84 16.26 6.39
N THR A 2 -0.07 16.17 7.47
CA THR A 2 1.39 15.97 7.39
C THR A 2 1.72 14.53 7.02
N THR A 3 2.96 14.25 6.61
CA THR A 3 3.41 12.88 6.30
C THR A 3 3.22 11.93 7.49
N ASP A 4 3.55 12.38 8.71
CA ASP A 4 3.37 11.57 9.94
C ASP A 4 1.90 11.27 10.23
N GLU A 5 0.99 12.22 9.98
CA GLU A 5 -0.44 12.01 10.12
C GLU A 5 -0.95 10.98 9.11
N ILE A 6 -0.44 11.01 7.87
CA ILE A 6 -0.77 10.03 6.82
C ILE A 6 -0.29 8.64 7.24
N PHE A 7 0.97 8.49 7.63
CA PHE A 7 1.51 7.20 8.05
C PHE A 7 0.76 6.61 9.25
N LYS A 8 0.47 7.43 10.26
CA LYS A 8 -0.32 6.99 11.41
C LYS A 8 -1.73 6.57 11.02
N ALA A 9 -2.39 7.31 10.12
CA ALA A 9 -3.73 6.96 9.63
C ALA A 9 -3.74 5.63 8.84
N LEU A 10 -2.65 5.31 8.14
CA LEU A 10 -2.44 4.06 7.42
C LEU A 10 -1.90 2.92 8.30
N GLY A 11 -1.78 3.13 9.60
CA GLY A 11 -1.28 2.12 10.54
C GLY A 11 0.21 1.80 10.39
N LEU A 12 0.99 2.69 9.77
CA LEU A 12 2.43 2.56 9.65
C LEU A 12 3.14 3.13 10.88
N ASP A 13 4.15 2.42 11.37
CA ASP A 13 5.01 2.88 12.46
C ASP A 13 6.44 3.23 11.99
N ALA A 14 7.20 3.87 12.86
CA ALA A 14 8.55 4.34 12.56
C ALA A 14 9.50 3.22 12.11
N SER A 15 9.33 1.99 12.60
CA SER A 15 10.17 0.86 12.22
C SER A 15 9.94 0.40 10.77
N GLN A 16 8.78 0.74 10.20
CA GLN A 16 8.41 0.39 8.83
C GLN A 16 8.83 1.46 7.81
N VAL A 17 8.94 2.72 8.25
CA VAL A 17 9.25 3.85 7.35
C VAL A 17 10.67 4.40 7.53
N THR A 18 11.47 3.82 8.43
CA THR A 18 12.86 4.25 8.67
C THR A 18 13.86 3.08 8.75
N GLY A 19 15.14 3.41 8.74
CA GLY A 19 16.23 2.49 9.09
C GLY A 19 16.74 1.59 7.96
N GLY A 20 16.29 1.81 6.72
CA GLY A 20 16.88 1.17 5.54
C GLY A 20 17.81 2.07 4.74
N THR A 21 18.01 1.74 3.47
CA THR A 21 18.93 2.46 2.56
C THR A 21 18.24 3.11 1.37
N LEU A 22 17.00 2.72 1.07
CA LEU A 22 16.22 3.34 0.00
C LEU A 22 15.52 4.61 0.47
N ALA A 23 16.04 5.77 0.05
CA ALA A 23 15.39 7.04 0.30
C ALA A 23 14.20 7.23 -0.66
N VAL A 24 13.02 7.48 -0.10
CA VAL A 24 11.79 7.81 -0.84
C VAL A 24 11.59 9.31 -0.80
N HIS A 25 11.43 9.94 -1.97
CA HIS A 25 11.35 11.39 -2.09
C HIS A 25 10.02 11.81 -2.71
N SER A 26 9.49 12.96 -2.26
CA SER A 26 8.35 13.58 -2.91
C SER A 26 8.79 14.40 -4.13
N PRO A 27 8.15 14.25 -5.30
CA PRO A 27 8.35 15.16 -6.43
C PRO A 27 7.74 16.55 -6.22
N VAL A 28 6.92 16.75 -5.17
CA VAL A 28 6.26 18.05 -4.89
C VAL A 28 7.29 19.10 -4.46
N ASP A 29 8.24 18.73 -3.60
CA ASP A 29 9.23 19.64 -3.01
C ASP A 29 10.64 19.02 -2.86
N GLY A 30 10.82 17.75 -3.22
CA GLY A 30 12.07 17.02 -3.07
C GLY A 30 12.31 16.43 -1.67
N ALA A 31 11.39 16.62 -0.71
CA ALA A 31 11.57 16.15 0.65
C ALA A 31 11.63 14.62 0.73
N THR A 32 12.46 14.10 1.63
CA THR A 32 12.50 12.65 1.94
C THR A 32 11.31 12.28 2.82
N LEU A 33 10.45 11.40 2.34
CA LEU A 33 9.27 10.90 3.05
C LEU A 33 9.61 9.74 4.00
N ALA A 34 10.50 8.85 3.55
CA ALA A 34 10.86 7.63 4.28
C ALA A 34 12.26 7.13 3.86
N THR A 35 12.85 6.25 4.66
CA THR A 35 14.06 5.50 4.29
C THR A 35 13.84 4.01 4.55
N LEU A 36 13.50 3.29 3.49
CA LEU A 36 12.97 1.92 3.54
C LEU A 36 14.06 0.87 3.39
N ARG A 37 13.85 -0.29 3.99
CA ARG A 37 14.71 -1.47 3.77
C ARG A 37 14.27 -2.16 2.49
N GLU A 38 15.19 -2.35 1.56
CA GLU A 38 14.95 -3.17 0.38
C GLU A 38 14.91 -4.65 0.74
N THR A 39 14.04 -5.42 0.07
CA THR A 39 14.11 -6.88 0.14
C THR A 39 15.30 -7.37 -0.68
N PRO A 40 16.27 -8.10 -0.09
CA PRO A 40 17.40 -8.61 -0.83
C PRO A 40 16.97 -9.60 -1.92
N ALA A 41 17.62 -9.55 -3.09
CA ALA A 41 17.31 -10.47 -4.20
C ALA A 41 17.39 -11.96 -3.78
N ALA A 42 18.30 -12.28 -2.85
CA ALA A 42 18.46 -13.62 -2.30
C ALA A 42 17.26 -14.11 -1.48
N GLU A 43 16.43 -13.21 -0.94
CA GLU A 43 15.21 -13.56 -0.20
C GLU A 43 14.01 -13.79 -1.11
N MET A 44 14.04 -13.31 -2.36
CA MET A 44 12.90 -13.40 -3.27
C MET A 44 12.41 -14.82 -3.56
N PRO A 45 13.29 -15.83 -3.74
CA PRO A 45 12.83 -17.22 -3.87
C PRO A 45 11.94 -17.66 -2.71
N ALA A 46 12.25 -17.25 -1.47
CA ALA A 46 11.45 -17.59 -0.30
C ALA A 46 10.09 -16.85 -0.30
N VAL A 47 10.06 -15.56 -0.69
CA VAL A 47 8.80 -14.79 -0.82
C VAL A 47 7.88 -15.45 -1.86
N ILE A 48 8.42 -15.82 -3.02
CA ILE A 48 7.68 -16.48 -4.10
C ILE A 48 7.17 -17.85 -3.64
N ALA A 49 8.01 -18.64 -2.96
CA ALA A 49 7.60 -19.95 -2.44
C ALA A 49 6.43 -19.83 -1.45
N ARG A 50 6.42 -18.80 -0.58
CA ARG A 50 5.29 -18.53 0.33
C ARG A 50 4.02 -18.17 -0.43
N ALA A 51 4.11 -17.30 -1.44
CA ALA A 51 2.97 -16.95 -2.28
C ALA A 51 2.37 -18.17 -3.01
N GLN A 52 3.23 -19.05 -3.54
CA GLN A 52 2.81 -20.30 -4.18
C GLN A 52 2.14 -21.26 -3.18
N ALA A 53 2.65 -21.35 -1.95
CA ALA A 53 2.03 -22.15 -0.90
C ALA A 53 0.64 -21.60 -0.52
N ALA A 54 0.51 -20.28 -0.34
CA ALA A 54 -0.76 -19.63 -0.10
C ALA A 54 -1.76 -19.87 -1.25
N PHE A 55 -1.31 -19.76 -2.51
CA PHE A 55 -2.14 -20.06 -3.68
C PHE A 55 -2.68 -21.49 -3.69
N ARG A 56 -1.86 -22.49 -3.34
CA ARG A 56 -2.30 -23.89 -3.28
C ARG A 56 -3.46 -24.10 -2.31
N ALA A 57 -3.50 -23.36 -1.19
CA ALA A 57 -4.64 -23.37 -0.28
C ALA A 57 -5.79 -22.49 -0.79
N TRP A 58 -5.48 -21.30 -1.28
CA TRP A 58 -6.47 -20.29 -1.70
C TRP A 58 -7.32 -20.73 -2.89
N ARG A 59 -6.74 -21.50 -3.83
CA ARG A 59 -7.47 -21.98 -5.01
C ARG A 59 -8.61 -22.94 -4.65
N GLU A 60 -8.52 -23.63 -3.51
CA GLU A 60 -9.55 -24.54 -3.00
C GLU A 60 -10.67 -23.78 -2.25
N VAL A 61 -10.46 -22.50 -1.92
CA VAL A 61 -11.50 -21.66 -1.29
C VAL A 61 -12.57 -21.32 -2.34
N PRO A 62 -13.87 -21.53 -2.08
CA PRO A 62 -14.92 -21.22 -3.03
C PRO A 62 -14.89 -19.76 -3.49
N ALA A 63 -15.11 -19.53 -4.79
CA ALA A 63 -15.02 -18.19 -5.37
C ALA A 63 -15.84 -17.12 -4.62
N PRO A 64 -17.09 -17.37 -4.17
CA PRO A 64 -17.83 -16.38 -3.38
C PRO A 64 -17.16 -15.98 -2.06
N ARG A 65 -16.50 -16.94 -1.38
CA ARG A 65 -15.75 -16.65 -0.15
C ARG A 65 -14.46 -15.87 -0.41
N ARG A 66 -13.83 -16.09 -1.57
CA ARG A 66 -12.70 -15.25 -2.01
C ARG A 66 -13.17 -13.83 -2.32
N GLY A 67 -14.33 -13.68 -2.95
CA GLY A 67 -14.97 -12.39 -3.21
C GLY A 67 -15.27 -11.62 -1.93
N GLU A 68 -15.67 -12.29 -0.84
CA GLU A 68 -15.87 -11.62 0.45
C GLU A 68 -14.59 -10.97 0.99
N LEU A 69 -13.41 -11.59 0.80
CA LEU A 69 -12.14 -10.97 1.17
C LEU A 69 -11.89 -9.68 0.36
N VAL A 70 -12.18 -9.70 -0.95
CA VAL A 70 -12.03 -8.53 -1.83
C VAL A 70 -13.02 -7.43 -1.43
N ARG A 71 -14.27 -7.79 -1.11
CA ARG A 71 -15.26 -6.84 -0.60
C ARG A 71 -14.79 -6.17 0.69
N LEU A 72 -14.26 -6.93 1.64
CA LEU A 72 -13.70 -6.39 2.89
C LEU A 72 -12.49 -5.49 2.64
N LEU A 73 -11.61 -5.84 1.70
CA LEU A 73 -10.53 -4.95 1.26
C LEU A 73 -11.09 -3.63 0.72
N GLY A 74 -12.16 -3.68 -0.08
CA GLY A 74 -12.85 -2.48 -0.56
C GLY A 74 -13.37 -1.58 0.57
N GLU A 75 -13.86 -2.15 1.68
CA GLU A 75 -14.27 -1.36 2.85
C GLU A 75 -13.08 -0.68 3.55
N GLU A 76 -11.95 -1.39 3.71
CA GLU A 76 -10.73 -0.80 4.28
C GLU A 76 -10.17 0.32 3.39
N LEU A 77 -10.22 0.15 2.07
CA LEU A 77 -9.84 1.18 1.09
C LEU A 77 -10.75 2.42 1.20
N ARG A 78 -12.08 2.24 1.35
CA ARG A 78 -13.02 3.35 1.57
C ARG A 78 -12.72 4.09 2.87
N ALA A 79 -12.47 3.36 3.95
CA ALA A 79 -12.15 3.93 5.24
C ALA A 79 -10.83 4.73 5.21
N SER A 80 -9.87 4.30 4.39
CA SER A 80 -8.53 4.89 4.30
C SER A 80 -8.35 5.84 3.12
N LYS A 81 -9.42 6.14 2.35
CA LYS A 81 -9.34 6.79 1.04
C LYS A 81 -8.58 8.11 1.07
N ASP A 82 -8.87 8.96 2.05
CA ASP A 82 -8.25 10.28 2.16
C ASP A 82 -6.75 10.18 2.45
N ALA A 83 -6.35 9.26 3.33
CA ALA A 83 -4.94 9.05 3.68
C ALA A 83 -4.15 8.41 2.53
N LEU A 84 -4.73 7.41 1.86
CA LEU A 84 -4.13 6.79 0.67
C LEU A 84 -4.01 7.79 -0.48
N GLY A 85 -5.06 8.57 -0.75
CA GLY A 85 -5.03 9.58 -1.82
C GLY A 85 -4.01 10.68 -1.55
N ALA A 86 -3.86 11.11 -0.29
CA ALA A 86 -2.80 12.03 0.10
C ALA A 86 -1.40 11.43 -0.11
N LEU A 87 -1.20 10.15 0.21
CA LEU A 87 0.07 9.46 -0.04
C LEU A 87 0.39 9.37 -1.55
N VAL A 88 -0.60 9.02 -2.38
CA VAL A 88 -0.45 9.01 -3.85
C VAL A 88 -0.03 10.39 -4.35
N THR A 89 -0.66 11.47 -3.86
CA THR A 89 -0.24 12.84 -4.20
C THR A 89 1.19 13.13 -3.78
N LEU A 90 1.61 12.72 -2.57
CA LEU A 90 2.96 12.97 -2.09
C LEU A 90 4.03 12.19 -2.84
N GLU A 91 3.78 10.96 -3.28
CA GLU A 91 4.78 10.13 -3.96
C GLU A 91 4.77 10.31 -5.48
N ALA A 92 3.61 10.57 -6.09
CA ALA A 92 3.47 10.70 -7.54
C ALA A 92 3.37 12.15 -8.03
N GLY A 93 3.12 13.13 -7.14
CA GLY A 93 3.02 14.56 -7.49
C GLY A 93 1.70 14.96 -8.18
N LYS A 94 0.71 14.07 -8.20
CA LYS A 94 -0.62 14.35 -8.76
C LYS A 94 -1.42 15.26 -7.85
N ILE A 95 -2.33 16.05 -8.42
CA ILE A 95 -3.27 16.84 -7.62
C ILE A 95 -4.14 15.94 -6.73
N THR A 96 -4.58 16.45 -5.58
CA THR A 96 -5.30 15.66 -4.57
C THR A 96 -6.52 14.93 -5.13
N SER A 97 -7.28 15.55 -6.04
CA SER A 97 -8.46 14.91 -6.65
C SER A 97 -8.10 13.69 -7.50
N GLU A 98 -6.94 13.69 -8.16
CA GLU A 98 -6.47 12.51 -8.90
C GLU A 98 -5.97 11.43 -7.96
N GLY A 99 -5.26 11.78 -6.87
CA GLY A 99 -4.88 10.81 -5.84
C GLY A 99 -6.09 10.12 -5.21
N LEU A 100 -7.14 10.89 -4.88
CA LEU A 100 -8.42 10.35 -4.41
C LEU A 100 -9.14 9.52 -5.49
N GLY A 101 -9.01 9.91 -6.76
CA GLY A 101 -9.57 9.20 -7.91
C GLY A 101 -8.93 7.83 -8.11
N GLU A 102 -7.60 7.74 -8.02
CA GLU A 102 -6.86 6.49 -8.15
C GLU A 102 -7.25 5.47 -7.06
N VAL A 103 -7.43 5.93 -5.81
CA VAL A 103 -7.95 5.05 -4.75
C VAL A 103 -9.41 4.67 -4.99
N GLN A 104 -10.21 5.54 -5.62
CA GLN A 104 -11.58 5.19 -6.03
C GLN A 104 -11.58 4.08 -7.09
N GLU A 105 -10.66 4.10 -8.06
CA GLU A 105 -10.52 3.02 -9.04
C GLU A 105 -10.22 1.68 -8.36
N MET A 106 -9.39 1.67 -7.30
CA MET A 106 -9.15 0.47 -6.48
C MET A 106 -10.42 -0.02 -5.78
N ILE A 107 -11.26 0.89 -5.29
CA ILE A 107 -12.53 0.56 -4.62
C ILE A 107 -13.55 0.01 -5.63
N ASP A 108 -13.60 0.57 -6.84
CA ASP A 108 -14.58 0.23 -7.87
C ASP A 108 -14.32 -1.16 -8.51
N ILE A 109 -13.06 -1.61 -8.50
CA ILE A 109 -12.68 -2.95 -9.00
C ILE A 109 -12.77 -4.05 -7.94
N CYS A 110 -12.95 -3.69 -6.66
CA CYS A 110 -13.15 -4.64 -5.55
C CYS A 110 -14.58 -5.22 -5.54
#